data_AF-A0A1H8AHJ1-F1
#
_entry.id   AF-A0A1H8AHJ1-F1
#
_cell.length_a   1.000
_cell.length_b   1.000
_cell.length_c   1.000
_cell.angle_alpha   90.00
_cell.angle_beta   90.00
_cell.angle_gamma   90.00
#
_symmetry.space_group_name_H-M   'P 1'
#
loop_
_entity.id
_entity.type
_entity.pdbx_description
1 polymer ?
#
loop_
_entity_poly.entity_id
_entity_poly.type
_entity_poly.pdbx_seq_one_letter_code
_entity_poly.pdbx_strand_id
1 'polypeptide(L)' 'MSEWLHMGGYGLYVWGSIGASLLLPLCEYVALRLRRSAALEQLKHQQDHDET' A
#
# COMPACT_ATOMS: atom_id res chain seq x y z
N MET A 1 18.99 -22.36 11.57
CA MET A 1 17.99 -21.40 11.06
C MET A 1 18.28 -19.93 11.42
N SER A 2 19.16 -19.64 12.38
CA SER A 2 19.54 -18.28 12.79
C SER A 2 20.83 -17.76 12.13
N GLU A 3 21.49 -18.56 11.28
CA GLU A 3 22.75 -18.21 10.61
C GLU A 3 22.62 -17.02 9.64
N TRP A 4 21.41 -16.79 9.10
CA TRP A 4 21.06 -15.66 8.24
C TRP A 4 21.05 -14.30 8.96
N LEU A 5 20.88 -14.30 10.29
CA LEU A 5 20.97 -13.11 11.14
C LEU A 5 22.41 -12.86 11.61
N HIS A 6 23.26 -13.89 11.61
CA HIS A 6 24.63 -13.83 12.14
C HIS A 6 25.70 -13.55 11.07
N MET A 7 25.38 -13.66 9.79
CA MET A 7 26.23 -13.18 8.67
C MET A 7 26.04 -11.68 8.42
N GLY A 8 26.44 -10.83 9.38
CA GLY A 8 26.81 -9.43 9.11
C GLY A 8 25.76 -8.51 8.45
N GLY A 9 24.46 -8.70 8.67
CA GLY A 9 23.44 -7.68 8.30
C GLY A 9 22.91 -7.71 6.86
N TYR A 10 23.24 -8.71 6.04
CA TYR A 10 22.75 -8.81 4.66
C TYR A 10 21.22 -9.00 4.54
N GLY A 11 20.59 -9.68 5.50
CA GLY A 11 19.13 -9.83 5.50
C GLY A 11 18.42 -8.48 5.56
N LEU A 12 18.87 -7.57 6.42
CA LEU A 12 18.34 -6.21 6.52
C LEU A 12 18.53 -5.42 5.21
N TYR A 13 19.63 -5.65 4.48
CA TYR A 13 19.90 -4.99 3.21
C TYR A 13 18.98 -5.48 2.09
N VAL A 14 18.82 -6.80 1.95
CA VAL A 14 17.95 -7.39 0.91
C VAL A 14 16.49 -7.03 1.17
N TRP A 15 16.02 -7.17 2.41
CA TRP A 15 14.67 -6.79 2.79
C TRP A 15 14.46 -5.27 2.73
N GLY A 16 15.48 -4.48 3.04
CA GLY A 16 15.46 -3.02 2.90
C GLY A 16 15.36 -2.57 1.44
N SER A 17 16.16 -3.14 0.53
CA SER A 17 16.10 -2.83 -0.90
C SER A 17 14.82 -3.34 -1.56
N ILE A 18 14.38 -4.56 -1.26
CA ILE A 18 13.10 -5.10 -1.75
C ILE A 18 11.93 -4.25 -1.22
N GLY A 19 11.96 -3.91 0.07
CA GLY A 19 10.98 -3.01 0.68
C GLY A 19 10.99 -1.63 0.04
N ALA A 20 12.16 -1.06 -0.24
CA ALA A 20 12.31 0.24 -0.90
C ALA A 20 11.82 0.21 -2.36
N SER A 21 12.13 -0.86 -3.12
CA SER A 21 11.63 -1.04 -4.50
C SER A 21 10.12 -1.25 -4.53
N LEU A 22 9.54 -1.94 -3.55
CA LEU A 22 8.10 -2.11 -3.42
C LEU A 22 7.40 -0.88 -2.85
N LEU A 23 8.13 0.04 -2.21
CA LEU A 23 7.55 1.22 -1.56
C LEU A 23 6.81 2.11 -2.56
N LEU A 24 7.39 2.32 -3.74
CA LEU A 24 6.80 3.13 -4.81
C LEU A 24 5.45 2.57 -5.29
N PRO A 25 5.37 1.31 -5.77
CA PRO A 25 4.10 0.73 -6.21
C PRO A 25 3.12 0.52 -5.05
N LEU A 26 3.60 0.32 -3.81
CA LEU A 26 2.74 0.19 -2.65
C LEU A 26 2.06 1.52 -2.30
N CYS A 27 2.80 2.63 -2.34
CA CYS A 27 2.24 3.98 -2.18
C CYS A 27 1.19 4.26 -3.26
N GLU A 28 1.51 3.98 -4.53
CA GLU A 28 0.58 4.15 -5.65
C GLU A 28 -0.69 3.31 -5.46
N TYR A 29 -0.53 2.05 -5.04
CA TYR A 29 -1.63 1.13 -4.77
C TYR A 29 -2.53 1.61 -3.63
N VAL A 30 -1.94 2.08 -2.52
CA VAL A 30 -2.69 2.63 -1.38
C VAL A 30 -3.43 3.90 -1.79
N ALA A 31 -2.76 4.82 -2.49
CA ALA A 31 -3.38 6.04 -2.99
C ALA A 31 -4.54 5.75 -3.95
N LEU A 32 -4.36 4.78 -4.87
CA LEU A 32 -5.41 4.34 -5.78
C LEU A 32 -6.59 3.70 -5.01
N ARG A 33 -6.31 2.89 -3.99
CA ARG A 33 -7.35 2.26 -3.16
C ARG A 33 -8.16 3.30 -2.38
N LEU A 34 -7.49 4.30 -1.82
CA LEU A 34 -8.14 5.43 -1.14
C LEU A 34 -9.02 6.22 -2.11
N ARG A 35 -8.50 6.54 -3.30
CA ARG A 35 -9.27 7.23 -4.35
C ARG A 35 -10.48 6.42 -4.80
N ARG A 36 -10.34 5.11 -4.97
CA ARG A 36 -11.47 4.23 -5.31
C ARG A 36 -12.52 4.21 -4.22
N SER A 37 -12.12 4.19 -2.95
CA SER A 37 -13.07 4.26 -1.82
C SER A 37 -13.81 5.61 -1.80
N ALA A 38 -13.08 6.71 -2.00
CA ALA A 38 -13.68 8.04 -2.04
C ALA A 38 -14.65 8.20 -3.23
N ALA A 39 -14.30 7.68 -4.41
CA ALA A 39 -15.18 7.73 -5.58
C ALA A 39 -16.47 6.91 -5.37
N LEU A 40 -16.38 5.73 -4.73
CA LEU A 40 -17.56 4.93 -4.38
C LEU A 40 -18.44 5.63 -3.34
N GLU A 41 -17.83 6.32 -2.37
CA GLU A 41 -18.56 7.10 -1.38
C GLU A 41 -19.28 8.29 -2.00
N GLN A 42 -18.65 8.97 -2.96
CA GLN A 42 -19.30 10.05 -3.73
C GLN A 42 -20.49 9.56 -4.54
N LEU A 43 -20.40 8.40 -5.19
CA LEU A 43 -21.52 7.81 -5.91
C LEU A 43 -22.68 7.47 -4.98
N LYS A 44 -22.39 6.93 -3.78
CA LYS A 44 -23.41 6.65 -2.77
C LYS A 44 -24.10 7.93 -2.28
N HIS A 45 -23.35 9.00 -2.06
CA HIS A 45 -23.90 10.29 -1.61
C HIS A 45 -24.74 10.98 -2.69
N GLN A 46 -24.37 10.82 -3.97
CA GLN A 46 -25.17 11.35 -5.09
C GLN A 46 -26.48 10.59 -5.29
N GLN A 47 -26.51 9.27 -5.10
CA GLN A 47 -27.77 8.51 -5.19
C GLN A 47 -28.74 8.86 -4.06
N ASP A 48 -28.24 9.12 -2.85
CA ASP A 48 -29.05 9.52 -1.69
C ASP A 48 -29.68 10.90 -1.90
N HIS A 49 -28.97 11.83 -2.55
CA HIS A 49 -29.47 13.18 -2.83
C HIS A 49 -30.46 13.26 -4.00
N ASP A 50 -30.49 12.27 -4.90
CA ASP A 50 -31.45 12.20 -6.02
C ASP A 50 -32.77 11.51 -5.64
N GLU A 51 -32.87 10.88 -4.45
CA GLU A 51 -34.08 10.19 -3.96
C GLU A 51 -35.01 11.07 -3.09
N THR A 52 -34.57 12.27 -2.68
CA THR A 52 -35.35 13.21 -1.83
C THR A 52 -35.95 14.37 -2.61
#